data_AF-A0A3S4G1J1-F1
#
_entry.id   AF-A0A3S4G1J1-F1
#
_cell.length_a   1.000
_cell.length_b   1.000
_cell.length_c   1.000
_cell.angle_alpha   90.00
_cell.angle_beta   90.00
_cell.angle_gamma   90.00
#
_symmetry.space_group_name_H-M   'P 1'
#
loop_
_entity.id
_entity.type
_entity.pdbx_description
1 polymer ?
#
loop_
_entity_poly.entity_id
_entity_poly.type
_entity_poly.pdbx_seq_one_letter_code
_entity_poly.pdbx_strand_id
1 'polypeptide(L)'
;MTVSAQSNDAGKLISDLHPQLKGIVDLPLQPMSDVRDFSADVDVVFLATAHEVSHDLAPQFLQAGCVVFDLSGAFRVNDRAFYEKYYGFTHQYPELLEQAVYGLAEWNADKLNTANLIGGSWLLSNRSAVVAKTAD
;
A
#
# COMPACT_ATOMS: atom_id res chain seq x y z
N MET A 1 12.26 -0.40 2.90
CA MET A 1 11.03 -0.20 3.70
C MET A 1 10.94 1.26 4.06
N THR A 2 9.79 1.89 3.83
CA THR A 2 9.67 3.34 3.91
C THR A 2 8.71 3.81 4.99
N VAL A 3 8.91 5.04 5.45
CA VAL A 3 8.00 5.81 6.31
C VAL A 3 7.73 7.16 5.66
N SER A 4 6.72 7.90 6.14
CA SER A 4 6.50 9.27 5.69
C SER A 4 7.75 10.13 5.89
N ALA A 5 7.99 11.09 5.00
CA ALA A 5 9.18 11.95 5.03
C ALA A 5 9.44 12.62 6.39
N GLN A 6 8.39 12.90 7.17
CA GLN A 6 8.44 13.58 8.47
C GLN A 6 8.28 12.63 9.67
N SER A 7 8.40 11.32 9.46
CA SER A 7 8.24 10.35 10.55
C SER A 7 9.33 10.49 11.60
N ASN A 8 8.94 10.48 12.88
CA ASN A 8 9.86 10.41 14.03
C ASN A 8 10.63 9.07 14.12
N ASP A 9 10.25 8.09 13.31
CA ASP A 9 10.86 6.77 13.25
C ASP A 9 11.86 6.62 12.10
N ALA A 10 12.06 7.66 11.29
CA ALA A 10 13.05 7.67 10.23
C ALA A 10 14.45 7.33 10.77
N GLY A 11 15.12 6.37 10.11
CA GLY A 11 16.45 5.89 10.46
C GLY A 11 16.49 4.81 11.54
N LYS A 12 15.40 4.57 12.28
CA LYS A 12 15.32 3.45 13.25
C LYS A 12 15.23 2.11 12.50
N LEU A 13 15.64 1.03 13.14
CA LEU A 13 15.40 -0.31 12.62
C LEU A 13 13.95 -0.71 12.88
N ILE A 14 13.36 -1.50 12.00
CA ILE A 14 12.01 -2.03 12.24
C ILE A 14 11.93 -2.87 13.51
N SER A 15 13.00 -3.57 13.85
CA SER A 15 13.11 -4.35 15.09
C SER A 15 13.20 -3.48 16.34
N ASP A 16 13.56 -2.21 16.23
CA ASP A 16 13.49 -1.27 17.36
C ASP A 16 12.02 -0.93 17.70
N LEU A 17 11.15 -0.89 16.69
CA LEU A 17 9.71 -0.65 16.86
C LEU A 17 8.92 -1.94 17.14
N HIS A 18 9.41 -3.05 16.58
CA HIS A 18 8.79 -4.37 16.67
C HIS A 18 9.83 -5.41 17.14
N PRO A 19 10.12 -5.48 18.45
CA PRO A 19 11.20 -6.30 19.00
C PRO A 19 11.11 -7.79 18.68
N GLN A 20 9.92 -8.31 18.37
CA GLN A 20 9.72 -9.69 17.90
C GLN A 20 10.43 -10.00 16.57
N LEU A 21 10.85 -8.97 15.81
CA LEU A 21 11.59 -9.12 14.55
C LEU A 21 13.11 -9.04 14.72
N LYS A 22 13.62 -8.79 15.93
CA LYS A 22 15.05 -8.58 16.18
C LYS A 22 15.87 -9.81 15.79
N GLY A 23 16.89 -9.61 14.95
CA GLY A 23 17.71 -10.70 14.40
C GLY A 23 17.04 -11.50 13.28
N ILE A 24 15.81 -11.16 12.90
CA ILE A 24 15.08 -11.73 11.76
C ILE A 24 15.03 -10.69 10.63
N VAL A 25 14.55 -9.48 10.94
CA VAL A 25 14.50 -8.35 10.00
C VAL A 25 14.95 -7.08 10.73
N ASP A 26 16.15 -6.62 10.39
CA ASP A 26 16.77 -5.41 10.97
C ASP A 26 16.97 -4.33 9.88
N LEU A 27 15.98 -4.18 9.00
CA LEU A 27 16.03 -3.16 7.95
C LEU A 27 15.72 -1.77 8.51
N PRO A 28 16.46 -0.72 8.08
CA PRO A 28 16.18 0.65 8.50
C PRO A 28 14.91 1.20 7.83
N LEU A 29 14.18 2.03 8.57
CA LEU A 29 13.04 2.78 8.08
C LEU A 29 13.50 4.01 7.31
N GLN A 30 13.29 4.01 6.00
CA GLN A 30 13.74 5.09 5.12
C GLN A 30 12.62 6.13 4.94
N PRO A 31 12.85 7.42 5.25
CA PRO A 31 11.86 8.45 4.95
C PRO A 31 11.69 8.56 3.43
N MET A 32 10.45 8.54 2.96
CA MET A 32 10.12 8.68 1.55
C MET A 32 9.42 10.01 1.31
N SER A 33 10.05 10.84 0.47
CA SER A 33 9.50 12.11 -0.03
C SER A 33 8.99 12.00 -1.47
N ASP A 34 9.57 11.10 -2.27
CA ASP A 34 9.24 10.91 -3.67
C ASP A 34 9.19 9.41 -4.01
N VAL A 35 8.16 9.00 -4.75
CA VAL A 35 7.96 7.61 -5.18
C VAL A 35 9.09 7.15 -6.11
N ARG A 36 9.69 8.05 -6.89
CA ARG A 36 10.74 7.73 -7.87
C ARG A 36 12.01 7.20 -7.23
N ASP A 37 12.28 7.60 -5.98
CA ASP A 37 13.44 7.15 -5.23
C ASP A 37 13.34 5.67 -4.81
N PHE A 38 12.12 5.11 -4.80
CA PHE A 38 11.82 3.78 -4.28
C PHE A 38 11.09 2.86 -5.24
N SER A 39 10.75 3.33 -6.45
CA SER A 39 9.99 2.54 -7.44
C SER A 39 10.87 1.84 -8.47
N ALA A 40 12.12 2.30 -8.65
CA ALA A 40 13.07 1.61 -9.53
C ALA A 40 13.36 0.19 -9.00
N ASP A 41 13.24 -0.79 -9.89
CA ASP A 41 13.45 -2.21 -9.61
C ASP A 41 12.55 -2.72 -8.47
N VAL A 42 11.29 -2.29 -8.45
CA VAL A 42 10.26 -2.79 -7.53
C VAL A 42 9.10 -3.38 -8.30
N ASP A 43 8.90 -4.69 -8.15
CA ASP A 43 7.78 -5.40 -8.78
C ASP A 43 6.47 -5.19 -8.02
N VAL A 44 6.53 -5.19 -6.68
CA VAL A 44 5.36 -5.21 -5.80
C VAL A 44 5.49 -4.19 -4.67
N VAL A 45 4.41 -3.46 -4.42
CA VAL A 45 4.32 -2.44 -3.37
C VAL A 45 3.15 -2.73 -2.45
N PHE A 46 3.40 -2.73 -1.14
CA PHE A 46 2.36 -2.80 -0.11
C PHE A 46 2.17 -1.42 0.52
N LEU A 47 0.96 -0.85 0.40
CA LEU A 47 0.61 0.43 1.02
C LEU A 47 -0.09 0.18 2.36
N ALA A 48 0.71 0.17 3.42
CA ALA A 48 0.30 0.06 4.82
C ALA A 48 -0.08 1.42 5.42
N THR A 49 -0.69 2.30 4.62
CA THR A 49 -0.85 3.72 4.91
C THR A 49 -2.30 4.12 5.18
N ALA A 50 -2.50 5.33 5.69
CA ALA A 50 -3.83 5.94 5.75
C ALA A 50 -4.39 6.13 4.33
N HIS A 51 -5.73 6.20 4.21
CA HIS A 51 -6.41 6.24 2.91
C HIS A 51 -6.02 7.45 2.06
N GLU A 52 -5.81 8.64 2.63
CA GLU A 52 -5.37 9.84 1.90
C GLU A 52 -3.99 9.61 1.26
N VAL A 53 -3.07 9.03 2.03
CA VAL A 53 -1.71 8.72 1.56
C VAL A 53 -1.75 7.64 0.49
N SER A 54 -2.55 6.59 0.67
CA SER A 54 -2.69 5.54 -0.35
C SER A 54 -3.32 6.07 -1.64
N HIS A 55 -4.33 6.94 -1.55
CA HIS A 55 -4.96 7.58 -2.69
C HIS A 55 -3.95 8.37 -3.54
N ASP A 56 -2.98 9.03 -2.90
CA ASP A 56 -1.96 9.80 -3.58
C ASP A 56 -0.82 8.92 -4.13
N LEU A 57 -0.41 7.88 -3.41
CA LEU A 57 0.75 7.05 -3.75
C LEU A 57 0.45 5.93 -4.75
N ALA A 58 -0.70 5.26 -4.66
CA ALA A 58 -1.00 4.10 -5.50
C ALA A 58 -0.92 4.42 -7.01
N PRO A 59 -1.50 5.53 -7.51
CA PRO A 59 -1.40 5.89 -8.93
C PRO A 59 0.06 6.08 -9.40
N GLN A 60 0.92 6.63 -8.54
CA GLN A 60 2.32 6.88 -8.85
C GLN A 60 3.11 5.58 -8.96
N PHE A 61 2.90 4.63 -8.05
CA PHE A 61 3.53 3.31 -8.12
C PHE A 61 3.02 2.48 -9.31
N LEU A 62 1.72 2.55 -9.61
CA LEU A 62 1.15 1.93 -10.81
C LEU A 62 1.77 2.51 -12.08
N GLN A 63 1.95 3.83 -12.16
CA GLN A 63 2.60 4.50 -13.29
C GLN A 63 4.07 4.09 -13.42
N ALA A 64 4.75 3.78 -12.32
CA ALA A 64 6.11 3.26 -12.32
C ALA A 64 6.21 1.77 -12.71
N GLY A 65 5.07 1.10 -12.96
CA GLY A 65 5.01 -0.29 -13.39
C GLY A 65 4.91 -1.31 -12.25
N CYS A 66 4.73 -0.86 -10.99
CA CYS A 66 4.59 -1.75 -9.85
C CYS A 66 3.16 -2.34 -9.76
N VAL A 67 3.05 -3.55 -9.23
CA VAL A 67 1.80 -4.09 -8.69
C VAL A 67 1.58 -3.55 -7.29
N VAL A 68 0.41 -2.95 -7.03
CA VAL A 68 0.09 -2.28 -5.77
C VAL A 68 -0.97 -3.04 -4.98
N PHE A 69 -0.60 -3.42 -3.76
CA PHE A 69 -1.52 -3.90 -2.74
C PHE A 69 -1.81 -2.78 -1.74
N ASP A 70 -2.98 -2.15 -1.85
CA ASP A 70 -3.43 -1.13 -0.91
C ASP A 70 -4.22 -1.76 0.25
N LEU A 71 -3.68 -1.66 1.46
CA LEU A 71 -4.34 -2.15 2.67
C LEU A 71 -5.31 -1.13 3.28
N SER A 72 -5.32 0.09 2.74
CA SER A 72 -6.21 1.16 3.19
C SER A 72 -7.66 0.96 2.68
N GLY A 73 -8.46 2.02 2.77
CA GLY A 73 -9.79 2.08 2.18
C GLY A 73 -9.84 2.72 0.79
N ALA A 74 -8.74 3.33 0.32
CA ALA A 74 -8.75 4.27 -0.80
C ALA A 74 -9.28 3.69 -2.11
N PHE A 75 -9.01 2.42 -2.42
CA PHE A 75 -9.46 1.77 -3.66
C PHE A 75 -10.38 0.57 -3.41
N ARG A 76 -11.04 0.53 -2.24
CA ARG A 76 -11.81 -0.64 -1.80
C ARG A 76 -13.17 -0.77 -2.49
N VAL A 77 -13.82 0.36 -2.78
CA VAL A 77 -15.21 0.38 -3.24
C VAL A 77 -15.29 1.13 -4.55
N ASN A 78 -15.84 0.49 -5.59
CA ASN A 78 -16.08 1.15 -6.87
C ASN A 78 -17.34 2.05 -6.84
N ASP A 79 -17.30 3.10 -6.03
CA ASP A 79 -18.33 4.13 -5.94
C ASP A 79 -17.70 5.44 -5.42
N ARG A 80 -17.76 6.51 -6.21
CA ARG A 80 -17.23 7.81 -5.79
C ARG A 80 -18.01 8.43 -4.63
N ALA A 81 -19.33 8.24 -4.60
CA ALA A 81 -20.19 8.80 -3.54
C ALA A 81 -19.91 8.14 -2.18
N PHE A 82 -19.41 6.91 -2.18
CA PHE A 82 -18.95 6.23 -0.97
C PHE A 82 -17.82 7.00 -0.27
N TYR A 83 -16.82 7.48 -1.01
CA TYR A 83 -15.70 8.22 -0.42
C TYR A 83 -16.11 9.58 0.12
N GLU A 84 -16.96 10.31 -0.58
CA GLU A 84 -17.46 11.59 -0.09
C GLU A 84 -18.24 11.42 1.23
N LYS A 85 -19.06 10.37 1.31
CA LYS A 85 -19.90 10.10 2.48
C LYS A 85 -19.14 9.55 3.68
N TYR A 86 -18.20 8.63 3.48
CA TYR A 86 -17.58 7.86 4.56
C TYR A 86 -16.13 8.26 4.86
N TYR A 87 -15.45 8.89 3.90
CA TYR A 87 -14.05 9.31 4.03
C TYR A 87 -13.87 10.83 3.95
N GLY A 88 -14.89 11.58 3.49
CA GLY A 88 -14.87 13.04 3.48
C GLY A 88 -14.00 13.66 2.38
N PHE A 89 -13.66 12.91 1.33
CA PHE A 89 -12.92 13.41 0.18
C PHE A 89 -13.55 12.96 -1.15
N THR A 90 -13.37 13.75 -2.21
CA THR A 90 -13.75 13.36 -3.58
C THR A 90 -12.62 12.53 -4.18
N HIS A 91 -12.93 11.29 -4.57
CA HIS A 91 -11.96 10.39 -5.18
C HIS A 91 -11.56 10.85 -6.58
N GLN A 92 -10.25 11.00 -6.85
CA GLN A 92 -9.74 11.62 -8.08
C GLN A 92 -9.52 10.62 -9.22
N TYR A 93 -9.47 9.31 -8.92
CA TYR A 93 -9.12 8.26 -9.88
C TYR A 93 -10.27 7.26 -10.11
N PRO A 94 -11.37 7.65 -10.77
CA PRO A 94 -12.50 6.75 -11.03
C PRO A 94 -12.11 5.52 -11.86
N GLU A 95 -11.18 5.67 -12.81
CA GLU A 95 -10.64 4.58 -13.62
C GLU A 95 -9.89 3.55 -12.78
N LEU A 96 -9.21 3.98 -11.72
CA LEU A 96 -8.53 3.07 -10.80
C LEU A 96 -9.52 2.37 -9.86
N LEU A 97 -10.64 3.00 -9.51
CA LEU A 97 -11.72 2.33 -8.78
C LEU A 97 -12.35 1.19 -9.59
N GLU A 98 -12.47 1.37 -10.90
CA GLU A 98 -12.97 0.32 -11.80
C GLU A 98 -11.97 -0.82 -11.99
N GLN A 99 -10.68 -0.50 -12.02
CA GLN A 99 -9.59 -1.47 -12.19
C GLN A 99 -9.25 -2.23 -10.91
N ALA A 100 -9.44 -1.61 -9.74
CA ALA A 100 -9.08 -2.19 -8.46
C ALA A 100 -9.85 -3.50 -8.21
N VAL A 101 -9.11 -4.55 -7.90
CA VAL A 101 -9.69 -5.83 -7.48
C VAL A 101 -9.74 -5.89 -5.97
N TYR A 102 -10.93 -6.16 -5.43
CA TYR A 102 -11.09 -6.36 -3.99
C TYR A 102 -10.32 -7.61 -3.54
N GLY A 103 -9.48 -7.45 -2.52
CA GLY A 103 -8.47 -8.42 -2.10
C GLY A 103 -8.99 -9.65 -1.36
N LEU A 104 -10.25 -10.05 -1.58
CA LEU A 104 -10.84 -11.25 -0.98
C LEU A 104 -10.55 -12.45 -1.89
N ALA A 105 -9.45 -13.15 -1.61
CA ALA A 105 -8.88 -14.15 -2.53
C ALA A 105 -9.81 -15.33 -2.83
N GLU A 106 -10.55 -15.80 -1.84
CA GLU A 106 -11.48 -16.93 -2.00
C GLU A 106 -12.58 -16.63 -3.03
N TRP A 107 -12.87 -15.35 -3.27
CA TRP A 107 -13.96 -14.90 -4.14
C TRP A 107 -13.47 -14.22 -5.42
N ASN A 108 -12.20 -13.81 -5.48
CA ASN A 108 -11.65 -13.03 -6.59
C ASN A 108 -10.39 -13.64 -7.21
N ALA A 109 -10.08 -14.91 -6.96
CA ALA A 109 -8.88 -15.58 -7.44
C ALA A 109 -8.57 -15.30 -8.93
N ASP A 110 -9.56 -15.47 -9.82
CA ASP A 110 -9.37 -15.25 -11.26
C ASP A 110 -9.01 -13.80 -11.61
N LYS A 111 -9.63 -12.83 -10.94
CA LYS A 111 -9.37 -11.40 -11.16
C LYS A 111 -8.02 -10.99 -10.59
N LEU A 112 -7.63 -11.56 -9.45
CA LEU A 112 -6.37 -11.26 -8.78
C LEU A 112 -5.15 -11.68 -9.61
N ASN A 113 -5.27 -12.74 -10.42
CA ASN A 113 -4.17 -13.22 -11.27
C ASN A 113 -3.66 -12.18 -12.30
N THR A 114 -4.47 -11.17 -12.63
CA THR A 114 -4.11 -10.13 -13.60
C THR A 114 -4.24 -8.72 -13.02
N ALA A 115 -4.45 -8.59 -11.71
CA ALA A 115 -4.68 -7.31 -11.08
C ALA A 115 -3.36 -6.59 -10.80
N ASN A 116 -3.25 -5.33 -11.25
CA ASN A 116 -2.13 -4.46 -10.88
C ASN A 116 -2.45 -3.60 -9.65
N LEU A 117 -3.73 -3.41 -9.33
CA LEU A 117 -4.19 -2.70 -8.14
C LEU A 117 -5.15 -3.61 -7.35
N ILE A 118 -4.76 -3.92 -6.12
CA ILE A 118 -5.55 -4.73 -5.20
C ILE A 118 -5.94 -3.86 -4.01
N GLY A 119 -7.22 -3.51 -3.93
CA GLY A 119 -7.77 -2.61 -2.92
C GLY A 119 -8.43 -3.37 -1.79
N GLY A 120 -7.68 -3.66 -0.71
CA GLY A 120 -8.15 -4.23 0.55
C GLY A 120 -8.87 -5.59 0.49
N SER A 121 -8.47 -6.56 1.34
CA SER A 121 -9.33 -7.40 2.19
C SER A 121 -8.48 -8.44 2.93
N TRP A 122 -7.53 -7.99 3.75
CA TRP A 122 -6.67 -8.89 4.56
C TRP A 122 -6.63 -8.53 6.06
N LEU A 123 -7.24 -7.41 6.45
CA LEU A 123 -7.11 -6.82 7.79
C LEU A 123 -8.23 -7.22 8.78
N LEU A 124 -8.90 -8.35 8.59
CA LEU A 124 -9.75 -8.93 9.65
C LEU A 124 -9.02 -9.95 10.55
N SER A 125 -7.72 -10.22 10.35
CA SER A 125 -7.02 -11.20 11.19
C SER A 125 -5.70 -10.81 11.85
N ASN A 126 -4.90 -9.81 11.44
CA ASN A 126 -3.71 -9.46 12.24
C ASN A 126 -3.11 -8.09 11.91
N ARG A 127 -2.56 -7.45 12.95
CA ARG A 127 -1.92 -6.13 12.89
C ARG A 127 -0.48 -6.25 12.37
N SER A 128 -0.04 -5.14 11.77
CA SER A 128 1.29 -4.84 11.18
C SER A 128 1.43 -5.22 9.71
N ALA A 129 1.74 -4.22 8.88
CA ALA A 129 2.03 -4.40 7.46
C ALA A 129 3.42 -3.82 7.12
N VAL A 130 4.12 -4.53 6.25
CA VAL A 130 5.54 -4.38 5.92
C VAL A 130 5.66 -4.02 4.44
N VAL A 131 6.51 -3.04 4.11
CA VAL A 131 6.94 -2.79 2.72
C VAL A 131 8.09 -3.75 2.42
N ALA A 132 7.80 -4.86 1.73
CA ALA A 132 8.82 -5.78 1.23
C ALA A 132 9.26 -5.35 -0.18
N LYS A 133 10.54 -5.06 -0.34
CA LYS A 133 11.19 -5.07 -1.65
C LYS A 133 11.62 -6.51 -1.88
N THR A 134 11.09 -7.18 -2.89
CA THR A 134 11.75 -8.35 -3.46
C THR A 134 12.98 -7.84 -4.20
N ALA A 135 14.16 -8.21 -3.72
CA ALA A 135 15.40 -8.12 -4.47
C ALA A 135 15.88 -9.55 -4.67
N ASP A 136 16.30 -9.88 -5.89
CA ASP A 136 17.06 -11.10 -6.18
C ASP A 136 18.36 -11.17 -5.34
#